data_AF-A0A392W8D7-F1
#
_entry.id   AF-A0A392W8D7-F1
#
_cell.length_a   1.000
_cell.length_b   1.000
_cell.length_c   1.000
_cell.angle_alpha   90.00
_cell.angle_beta   90.00
_cell.angle_gamma   90.00
#
_symmetry.space_group_name_H-M   'P 1'
#
loop_
_entity.id
_entity.type
_entity.pdbx_description
1 polymer ?
#
loop_
_entity_poly.entity_id
_entity_poly.type
_entity_poly.pdbx_seq_one_letter_code
_entity_poly.pdbx_strand_id
1 'polypeptide(L)' 'MDFSKVAPPIFYGEDYDLWAVRMEAFLYALDLWETVEDDYDVSSLPEDPTAAQMKIHK' A
#
# COMPACT_ATOMS: atom_id res chain seq x y z
N MET A 1 8.49 -8.32 -16.30
CA MET A 1 8.85 -9.14 -15.12
C MET A 1 7.58 -9.86 -14.70
N ASP A 2 7.63 -11.16 -14.43
CA ASP A 2 6.46 -11.90 -13.96
C ASP A 2 6.48 -11.93 -12.44
N PHE A 3 5.67 -11.05 -11.82
CA PHE A 3 5.63 -10.87 -10.37
C PHE A 3 5.10 -12.10 -9.62
N SER A 4 4.43 -13.03 -10.32
CA SER A 4 3.95 -14.29 -9.74
C SER A 4 5.07 -15.21 -9.26
N LYS A 5 6.34 -14.93 -9.64
CA LYS A 5 7.51 -15.73 -9.29
C LYS A 5 8.29 -15.24 -8.07
N VAL A 6 7.97 -14.04 -7.55
CA VAL A 6 8.68 -13.46 -6.40
C VAL A 6 7.77 -13.51 -5.18
N ALA A 7 8.13 -14.34 -4.20
CA ALA A 7 7.36 -14.44 -2.96
C ALA A 7 7.68 -13.27 -2.01
N PRO A 8 6.68 -12.68 -1.34
CA PRO A 8 6.91 -11.63 -0.36
C PRO A 8 7.64 -12.16 0.89
N PRO A 9 8.40 -11.30 1.60
CA PRO A 9 9.03 -11.69 2.85
C PRO A 9 7.98 -11.94 3.95
N ILE A 10 8.04 -13.12 4.57
CA ILE A 10 7.12 -13.52 5.65
C ILE A 10 7.65 -13.00 6.99
N PHE A 11 6.76 -12.41 7.80
CA PHE A 11 7.08 -11.96 9.15
C PHE A 11 6.75 -13.05 10.17
N TYR A 12 7.72 -13.38 11.03
CA TYR A 12 7.57 -14.42 12.06
C TYR A 12 7.51 -13.87 13.49
N GLY A 13 7.46 -12.54 13.66
CA GLY A 13 7.36 -11.90 14.98
C GLY A 13 8.71 -11.48 15.59
N GLU A 14 9.82 -11.75 14.91
CA GLU A 14 11.18 -11.37 15.30
C GLU A 14 11.88 -10.53 14.22
N ASP A 15 12.94 -9.82 14.59
CA ASP A 15 13.76 -8.98 13.70
C ASP A 15 12.95 -8.04 12.80
N TYR A 16 12.03 -7.29 13.41
CA TYR A 16 11.14 -6.36 12.70
C TYR A 16 11.91 -5.41 11.76
N ASP A 17 13.01 -4.83 12.21
CA ASP A 17 13.82 -3.91 11.41
C ASP A 17 14.33 -4.56 10.12
N LEU A 18 14.80 -5.81 10.22
CA LEU A 18 15.29 -6.56 9.07
C LEU A 18 14.14 -6.96 8.12
N TRP A 19 13.01 -7.36 8.68
CA TRP A 19 11.82 -7.67 7.87
C TRP A 19 11.30 -6.43 7.15
N ALA A 20 11.25 -5.28 7.83
CA ALA A 20 10.79 -4.01 7.28
C ALA A 20 11.66 -3.57 6.09
N VAL A 21 13.00 -3.62 6.23
CA VAL A 21 13.92 -3.30 5.12
C VAL A 21 13.74 -4.25 3.94
N ARG A 22 13.52 -5.55 4.19
CA ARG A 22 13.25 -6.53 3.11
C ARG A 22 11.92 -6.28 2.42
N MET A 23 10.88 -5.91 3.17
CA MET A 23 9.55 -5.60 2.63
C MET A 23 9.57 -4.32 1.80
N GLU A 24 10.28 -3.29 2.26
CA GLU A 24 10.47 -2.04 1.52
C GLU A 24 11.18 -2.27 0.19
N ALA A 25 12.31 -3.00 0.21
CA ALA A 25 13.04 -3.34 -1.01
C ALA A 25 12.21 -4.19 -1.98
N PHE A 26 11.39 -5.12 -1.45
CA PHE A 26 10.47 -5.92 -2.26
C PHE A 26 9.44 -5.05 -2.98
N LEU A 27 8.79 -4.11 -2.30
CA LEU A 27 7.79 -3.23 -2.91
C LEU A 27 8.42 -2.28 -3.94
N TYR A 28 9.60 -1.73 -3.63
CA TYR A 28 10.34 -0.86 -4.55
C TYR A 28 10.79 -1.60 -5.82
N ALA A 29 11.31 -2.82 -5.69
CA ALA A 29 11.76 -3.62 -6.83
C ALA A 29 10.61 -4.08 -7.75
N LEU A 30 9.39 -4.14 -7.21
CA LEU A 30 8.20 -4.51 -7.97
C LEU A 30 7.45 -3.30 -8.55
N ASP A 31 7.95 -2.08 -8.31
CA ASP A 31 7.28 -0.83 -8.68
C ASP A 31 5.84 -0.73 -8.12
N LEU A 32 5.54 -1.52 -7.09
CA LEU A 32 4.21 -1.60 -6.47
C LEU A 32 3.89 -0.37 -5.61
N TRP A 33 4.89 0.46 -5.36
CA TRP A 33 4.71 1.68 -4.58
C TRP A 33 3.85 2.70 -5.34
N GLU A 34 3.98 2.79 -6.66
CA GLU A 34 3.14 3.66 -7.49
C GLU A 34 1.73 3.06 -7.66
N THR A 35 1.62 1.73 -7.84
CA THR A 35 0.32 1.07 -8.06
C THR A 35 -0.63 1.10 -6.86
N VAL A 36 -0.11 1.00 -5.63
CA VAL A 36 -0.96 1.11 -4.41
C VAL A 36 -1.49 2.54 -4.20
N GLU A 37 -0.77 3.56 -4.67
CA GLU A 37 -1.21 4.95 -4.58
C GLU A 37 -2.19 5.30 -5.71
N ASP A 38 -1.98 4.78 -6.92
CA ASP A 38 -2.83 5.06 -8.10
C ASP A 38 -4.19 4.31 -8.07
N ASP A 39 -4.27 3.13 -7.44
CA ASP A 39 -5.54 2.42 -7.17
C ASP A 39 -6.31 2.99 -5.96
N TYR A 40 -5.78 4.02 -5.29
CA TYR A 40 -6.54 4.77 -4.29
C TYR A 40 -7.42 5.79 -5.02
N ASP A 41 -8.47 5.31 -5.70
CA ASP A 41 -9.55 6.17 -6.20
C ASP A 41 -10.22 6.81 -4.98
N VAL A 42 -9.73 7.98 -4.59
CA VAL A 42 -10.44 8.82 -3.65
C VAL A 42 -11.66 9.31 -4.40
N SER A 43 -12.75 8.54 -4.33
CA SER A 43 -14.01 8.95 -4.92
C SER A 43 -14.29 10.38 -4.49
N SER A 44 -14.42 11.27 -5.48
CA SER A 44 -14.65 12.68 -5.25
C SER A 44 -15.84 12.84 -4.31
N LEU A 45 -15.70 13.65 -3.25
CA LEU A 45 -16.84 13.92 -2.39
C LEU A 45 -17.99 14.50 -3.26
N PRO A 46 -19.24 14.08 -3.00
CA PRO A 46 -20.39 14.73 -3.64
C PRO A 46 -20.43 16.22 -3.27
N GLU A 47 -21.12 17.05 -4.07
CA GLU A 47 -21.19 18.52 -3.90
C GLU A 47 -21.66 18.96 -2.49
N ASP A 48 -22.48 18.12 -1.84
CA ASP A 48 -22.94 18.29 -0.45
C ASP A 48 -22.55 17.07 0.42
N PRO A 49 -21.29 16.97 0.86
CA PRO A 49 -20.87 15.84 1.67
C PRO A 49 -21.32 15.99 3.12
N THR A 50 -21.67 14.87 3.75
CA THR A 50 -21.96 14.87 5.19
C THR A 50 -20.65 14.95 5.99
N ALA A 51 -20.66 15.54 7.19
CA ALA A 51 -19.47 15.61 8.05
C ALA A 51 -18.84 14.24 8.36
N ALA A 52 -19.63 13.16 8.33
CA ALA A 52 -19.14 11.80 8.41
C ALA A 52 -18.33 11.39 7.17
N GLN A 53 -18.76 11.77 5.96
CA GLN A 53 -18.05 11.49 4.71
C GLN A 53 -16.74 12.29 4.61
N MET A 54 -16.76 13.56 4.99
CA MET A 54 -15.56 14.41 5.04
C MET A 54 -14.50 13.87 6.02
N LYS A 55 -14.92 13.18 7.09
CA LYS A 55 -14.01 12.57 8.08
C LYS A 55 -13.34 11.29 7.59
N ILE A 56 -13.95 10.61 6.64
CA ILE A 56 -13.49 9.32 6.11
C ILE A 56 -12.71 9.52 4.80
N HIS A 57 -12.82 10.71 4.19
CA HIS A 57 -12.00 11.17 3.09
C HIS A 57 -10.60 11.56 3.59
N LYS A 58 -9.55 11.12 2.88
CA LYS A 58 -8.14 11.33 3.23
C LYS A 58 -7.70 12.77 2.96
#